data_AF-W4VNX6-F1
#
_entry.id   AF-W4VNX6-F1
#
_cell.length_a   1.000
_cell.length_b   1.000
_cell.length_c   1.000
_cell.angle_alpha   90.00
_cell.angle_beta   90.00
_cell.angle_gamma   90.00
#
_symmetry.space_group_name_H-M   'P 1'
#
loop_
_entity.id
_entity.type
_entity.pdbx_description
1 polymer ?
#
loop_
_entity_poly.entity_id
_entity_poly.type
_entity_poly.pdbx_seq_one_letter_code
_entity_poly.pdbx_strand_id
1 'polypeptide(L)'
;MKSNNVVNFDHSGYIKFIVRSVWSQIGRNKDGSPAEKEFAIIAVKNKRNNKYIIHPLTDFIFYKWKYSSFNTMKSHAYNLVKFLNFIIENMTYYNLSSLTELNLEHGSEFLNDLTYNQVPPRSTVQKIERTITEFYIYLAKRKFINIEMNTFDKKTKPYNKNETYYVSPFHDVSYLGDKKNNILHTIPDEYILYFLEMAFQSKSVIALGVYMQFWRIKSW
;
A
#
# COMPACT_ATOMS: atom_id res chain seq x y z
N MET A 1 -16.06 -19.11 30.11
CA MET A 1 -16.61 -18.66 28.82
C MET A 1 -15.61 -17.70 28.17
N LYS A 2 -14.80 -18.15 27.22
CA LYS A 2 -13.98 -17.25 26.40
C LYS A 2 -14.91 -16.62 25.37
N SER A 3 -15.18 -15.32 25.51
CA SER A 3 -15.81 -14.55 24.44
C SER A 3 -14.85 -14.57 23.25
N ASN A 4 -15.13 -15.43 22.29
CA ASN A 4 -14.49 -15.42 20.99
C ASN A 4 -14.76 -14.05 20.37
N ASN A 5 -13.81 -13.11 20.49
CA ASN A 5 -13.78 -11.82 19.80
C ASN A 5 -13.53 -12.07 18.30
N VAL A 6 -14.37 -12.90 17.71
CA VAL A 6 -14.35 -13.22 16.30
C VAL A 6 -15.06 -12.06 15.64
N VAL A 7 -14.30 -11.31 14.84
CA VAL A 7 -14.84 -10.27 13.99
C VAL A 7 -15.67 -10.99 12.94
N ASN A 8 -16.97 -11.14 13.20
CA ASN A 8 -17.91 -11.64 12.21
C ASN A 8 -18.09 -10.58 11.14
N PHE A 9 -18.03 -11.00 9.89
CA PHE A 9 -18.32 -10.12 8.79
C PHE A 9 -19.83 -10.02 8.59
N ASP A 10 -20.29 -8.82 8.23
CA ASP A 10 -21.69 -8.58 7.93
C ASP A 10 -21.99 -8.93 6.47
N HIS A 11 -22.86 -9.93 6.25
CA HIS A 11 -23.31 -10.35 4.93
C HIS A 11 -24.24 -9.35 4.23
N SER A 12 -24.63 -8.26 4.90
CA SER A 12 -25.58 -7.28 4.37
C SER A 12 -25.04 -6.44 3.20
N GLY A 13 -23.73 -6.46 2.94
CA GLY A 13 -23.08 -5.65 1.88
C GLY A 13 -23.02 -4.15 2.17
N TYR A 14 -23.60 -3.71 3.30
CA TYR A 14 -23.61 -2.30 3.72
C TYR A 14 -22.36 -1.86 4.45
N ILE A 15 -21.37 -2.74 4.60
CA ILE A 15 -20.12 -2.43 5.29
C ILE A 15 -18.99 -2.24 4.27
N LYS A 16 -18.05 -1.34 4.60
CA LYS A 16 -16.74 -1.26 3.94
C LYS A 16 -15.65 -0.82 4.91
N PHE A 17 -14.45 -1.32 4.72
CA PHE A 17 -13.26 -0.82 5.39
C PHE A 17 -12.81 0.51 4.76
N ILE A 18 -12.32 1.41 5.61
CA ILE A 18 -11.78 2.71 5.24
C ILE A 18 -10.54 3.03 6.08
N VAL A 19 -9.69 3.94 5.57
CA VAL A 19 -8.58 4.52 6.32
C VAL A 19 -8.98 5.90 6.85
N ARG A 20 -8.65 6.19 8.11
CA ARG A 20 -8.81 7.52 8.73
C ARG A 20 -7.49 7.97 9.36
N SER A 21 -7.35 9.27 9.53
CA SER A 21 -6.27 9.82 10.34
C SER A 21 -6.78 10.23 11.71
N VAL A 22 -5.92 10.06 12.71
CA VAL A 22 -6.16 10.49 14.09
C VAL A 22 -4.88 11.13 14.62
N TRP A 23 -5.03 12.31 15.21
CA TRP A 23 -3.96 12.99 15.92
C TRP A 23 -3.90 12.49 17.37
N SER A 24 -2.71 12.22 17.87
CA SER A 24 -2.49 11.77 19.25
C SER A 24 -1.22 12.38 19.81
N GLN A 25 -1.30 12.82 21.07
CA GLN A 25 -0.16 13.32 21.80
C GLN A 25 0.73 12.16 22.26
N ILE A 26 1.98 12.17 21.83
CA ILE A 26 2.97 11.12 22.09
C ILE A 26 3.93 11.52 23.22
N GLY A 27 3.97 12.81 23.57
CA GLY A 27 4.87 13.33 24.59
C GLY A 27 4.86 14.86 24.66
N ARG A 28 6.00 15.41 25.09
CA ARG A 28 6.27 16.84 25.13
C ARG A 28 7.60 17.12 24.43
N ASN A 29 7.66 18.22 23.71
CA ASN A 29 8.89 18.75 23.14
C ASN A 29 9.79 19.32 24.26
N LYS A 30 11.04 19.65 23.93
CA LYS A 30 12.00 20.28 24.87
C LYS A 30 11.45 21.57 25.47
N ASP A 31 10.60 22.27 24.71
CA ASP A 31 9.99 23.55 25.11
C ASP A 31 8.68 23.37 25.89
N GLY A 32 8.32 22.13 26.28
CA GLY A 32 7.11 21.82 27.04
C GLY A 32 5.81 21.74 26.22
N SER A 33 5.83 22.12 24.94
CA SER A 33 4.69 21.98 24.02
C SER A 33 4.34 20.51 23.75
N PRO A 34 3.05 20.16 23.54
CA PRO A 34 2.64 18.80 23.24
C PRO A 34 3.28 18.32 21.91
N ALA A 35 3.92 17.17 21.95
CA ALA A 35 4.41 16.50 20.75
C ALA A 35 3.30 15.61 20.19
N GLU A 36 2.75 15.98 19.04
CA GLU A 36 1.65 15.27 18.39
C GLU A 36 2.15 14.42 17.21
N LYS A 37 1.53 13.26 17.01
CA LYS A 37 1.62 12.48 15.76
C LYS A 37 0.27 12.33 15.13
N GLU A 38 0.26 12.37 13.82
CA GLU A 38 -0.80 11.80 13.01
C GLU A 38 -0.58 10.29 12.80
N PHE A 39 -1.61 9.51 13.09
CA PHE A 39 -1.65 8.06 12.90
C PHE A 39 -2.69 7.67 11.85
N ALA A 40 -2.37 6.69 11.00
CA ALA A 40 -3.35 6.08 10.11
C ALA A 40 -4.03 4.90 10.81
N ILE A 41 -5.35 4.90 10.84
CA ILE A 41 -6.18 3.86 11.46
C ILE A 41 -7.11 3.22 10.44
N ILE A 42 -7.49 1.97 10.70
CA ILE A 42 -8.47 1.23 9.90
C ILE A 42 -9.80 1.30 10.61
N ALA A 43 -10.84 1.70 9.90
CA ALA A 43 -12.20 1.76 10.42
C ALA A 43 -13.17 1.02 9.52
N VAL A 44 -14.26 0.54 10.11
CA VAL A 44 -15.39 -0.06 9.42
C VAL A 44 -16.47 1.00 9.29
N LYS A 45 -16.90 1.29 8.06
CA LYS A 45 -17.93 2.27 7.74
C LYS A 45 -19.20 1.58 7.27
N ASN A 46 -20.32 1.96 7.88
CA ASN A 46 -21.64 1.57 7.40
C ASN A 46 -22.07 2.55 6.28
N LYS A 47 -22.40 2.00 5.12
CA LYS A 47 -22.81 2.73 3.91
C LYS A 47 -24.18 3.39 4.05
N ARG A 48 -25.09 2.85 4.87
CA ARG A 48 -26.46 3.38 5.06
C ARG A 48 -26.49 4.65 5.89
N ASN A 49 -25.83 4.65 7.05
CA ASN A 49 -25.87 5.78 7.99
C ASN A 49 -24.58 6.61 8.01
N ASN A 50 -23.60 6.27 7.16
CA ASN A 50 -22.32 6.95 7.02
C ASN A 50 -21.44 6.96 8.29
N LYS A 51 -21.86 6.28 9.36
CA LYS A 51 -21.10 6.17 10.62
C LYS A 51 -19.97 5.15 10.47
N TYR A 52 -18.91 5.33 11.25
CA TYR A 52 -17.77 4.43 11.25
C TYR A 52 -17.30 4.15 12.68
N ILE A 53 -16.72 2.96 12.85
CA ILE A 53 -16.12 2.50 14.11
C ILE A 53 -14.69 2.05 13.82
N ILE A 54 -13.78 2.37 14.72
CA ILE A 54 -12.37 1.98 14.59
C ILE A 54 -12.27 0.46 14.70
N HIS A 55 -11.57 -0.16 13.76
CA HIS A 55 -11.44 -1.61 13.70
C HIS A 55 -10.20 -2.10 14.47
N PRO A 56 -10.27 -3.23 15.19
CA PRO A 56 -9.12 -3.82 15.90
C PRO A 56 -7.92 -4.13 14.99
N LEU A 57 -8.14 -4.33 13.69
CA LEU A 57 -7.04 -4.50 12.72
C LEU A 57 -6.12 -3.28 12.60
N THR A 58 -6.50 -2.13 13.15
CA THR A 58 -5.57 -1.01 13.34
C THR A 58 -4.31 -1.43 14.11
N ASP A 59 -4.40 -2.41 15.01
CA ASP A 59 -3.25 -2.92 15.76
C ASP A 59 -2.16 -3.50 14.84
N PHE A 60 -2.52 -4.07 13.68
CA PHE A 60 -1.54 -4.53 12.70
C PHE A 60 -0.68 -3.37 12.17
N ILE A 61 -1.30 -2.23 11.88
CA ILE A 61 -0.60 -1.03 11.38
C ILE A 61 0.37 -0.52 12.43
N PHE A 62 -0.03 -0.50 13.70
CA PHE A 62 0.83 -0.07 14.79
C PHE A 62 1.94 -1.08 15.11
N TYR A 63 1.63 -2.38 15.08
CA TYR A 63 2.59 -3.44 15.31
C TYR A 63 3.79 -3.36 14.35
N LYS A 64 3.56 -2.96 13.09
CA LYS A 64 4.62 -2.85 12.07
C LYS A 64 5.17 -1.45 11.85
N TRP A 65 4.31 -0.43 11.86
CA TRP A 65 4.67 0.91 11.38
C TRP A 65 4.37 2.04 12.38
N LYS A 66 4.18 1.76 13.68
CA LYS A 66 3.95 2.79 14.72
C LYS A 66 4.95 3.95 14.67
N TYR A 67 6.22 3.67 14.38
CA TYR A 67 7.28 4.68 14.34
C TYR A 67 7.49 5.33 12.96
N SER A 68 6.84 4.81 11.92
CA SER A 68 6.94 5.34 10.55
C SER A 68 6.25 6.69 10.38
N SER A 69 6.51 7.33 9.23
CA SER A 69 5.77 8.52 8.80
C SER A 69 4.29 8.21 8.54
N PHE A 70 3.43 9.21 8.67
CA PHE A 70 2.00 9.07 8.39
C PHE A 70 1.73 8.55 6.97
N ASN A 71 2.43 9.08 5.96
CA ASN A 71 2.26 8.66 4.57
C ASN A 71 2.59 7.18 4.36
N THR A 72 3.64 6.69 5.02
CA THR A 72 4.01 5.25 4.99
C THR A 72 2.92 4.41 5.65
N MET A 73 2.46 4.78 6.85
CA MET A 73 1.37 4.07 7.55
C MET A 73 0.09 4.05 6.71
N LYS A 74 -0.29 5.21 6.16
CA LYS A 74 -1.46 5.39 5.30
C LYS A 74 -1.39 4.53 4.05
N SER A 75 -0.23 4.44 3.40
CA SER A 75 -0.05 3.59 2.21
C SER A 75 -0.29 2.11 2.53
N HIS A 76 0.31 1.60 3.61
CA HIS A 76 0.08 0.20 4.02
C HIS A 76 -1.37 -0.04 4.48
N ALA A 77 -1.97 0.90 5.21
CA ALA A 77 -3.37 0.83 5.60
C ALA A 77 -4.30 0.78 4.38
N TYR A 78 -4.05 1.57 3.33
CA TYR A 78 -4.84 1.50 2.09
C TYR A 78 -4.70 0.17 1.37
N ASN A 79 -3.48 -0.36 1.26
CA ASN A 79 -3.25 -1.66 0.63
C ASN A 79 -4.04 -2.76 1.36
N LEU A 80 -4.03 -2.74 2.70
CA LEU A 80 -4.80 -3.69 3.50
C LEU A 80 -6.31 -3.46 3.35
N VAL A 81 -6.79 -2.22 3.37
CA VAL A 81 -8.21 -1.90 3.21
C VAL A 81 -8.74 -2.36 1.84
N LYS A 82 -7.94 -2.25 0.77
CA LYS A 82 -8.31 -2.78 -0.56
C LYS A 82 -8.53 -4.29 -0.50
N PHE A 83 -7.59 -5.03 0.10
CA PHE A 83 -7.72 -6.47 0.29
C PHE A 83 -8.96 -6.83 1.10
N LEU A 84 -9.16 -6.20 2.27
CA LEU A 84 -10.31 -6.48 3.12
C LEU A 84 -11.65 -6.19 2.44
N ASN A 85 -11.72 -5.15 1.61
CA ASN A 85 -12.93 -4.85 0.86
C ASN A 85 -13.17 -5.88 -0.25
N PHE A 86 -12.14 -6.34 -0.95
CA PHE A 86 -12.25 -7.44 -1.91
C PHE A 86 -12.80 -8.71 -1.25
N ILE A 87 -12.33 -9.04 -0.05
CA ILE A 87 -12.84 -10.19 0.71
C ILE A 87 -14.32 -10.00 1.09
N ILE A 88 -14.74 -8.81 1.53
CA ILE A 88 -16.17 -8.52 1.81
C ILE A 88 -17.01 -8.66 0.54
N GLU A 89 -16.54 -8.16 -0.59
CA GLU A 89 -17.29 -8.16 -1.85
C GLU A 89 -17.47 -9.57 -2.41
N ASN A 90 -16.50 -10.47 -2.20
CA ASN A 90 -16.54 -11.85 -2.67
C ASN A 90 -16.85 -12.86 -1.56
N MET A 91 -17.33 -12.38 -0.41
CA MET A 91 -17.47 -13.22 0.78
C MET A 91 -18.50 -14.33 0.63
N THR A 92 -19.58 -14.07 -0.12
CA THR A 92 -20.60 -15.06 -0.47
C THR A 92 -20.07 -16.14 -1.40
N TYR A 93 -19.16 -15.78 -2.31
CA TYR A 93 -18.50 -16.72 -3.22
C TYR A 93 -17.56 -17.66 -2.47
N TYR A 94 -16.79 -17.13 -1.51
CA TYR A 94 -15.87 -17.93 -0.69
C TYR A 94 -16.53 -18.62 0.51
N ASN A 95 -17.81 -18.35 0.77
CA ASN A 95 -18.54 -18.83 1.95
C ASN A 95 -17.80 -18.56 3.27
N LEU A 96 -17.17 -17.38 3.38
CA LEU A 96 -16.39 -17.00 4.57
C LEU A 96 -17.30 -16.39 5.64
N SER A 97 -17.24 -16.95 6.84
CA SER A 97 -17.95 -16.44 8.01
C SER A 97 -17.08 -15.49 8.84
N SER A 98 -15.75 -15.63 8.77
CA SER A 98 -14.80 -14.87 9.58
C SER A 98 -13.42 -14.69 8.95
N LEU A 99 -12.67 -13.69 9.46
CA LEU A 99 -11.24 -13.49 9.17
C LEU A 99 -10.37 -14.73 9.50
N THR A 100 -10.84 -15.61 10.38
CA THR A 100 -10.09 -16.80 10.79
C THR A 100 -10.01 -17.87 9.70
N GLU A 101 -10.93 -17.82 8.74
CA GLU A 101 -11.02 -18.75 7.60
C GLU A 101 -10.21 -18.26 6.38
N LEU A 102 -9.40 -17.20 6.55
CA LEU A 102 -8.54 -16.70 5.48
C LEU A 102 -7.42 -17.70 5.14
N ASN A 103 -7.49 -18.25 3.94
CA ASN A 103 -6.42 -19.03 3.31
C ASN A 103 -5.52 -18.18 2.40
N LEU A 104 -4.37 -18.74 1.97
CA LEU A 104 -3.45 -18.09 1.05
C LEU A 104 -4.05 -17.89 -0.35
N GLU A 105 -4.95 -18.78 -0.77
CA GLU A 105 -5.64 -18.73 -2.07
C GLU A 105 -6.38 -17.40 -2.24
N HIS A 106 -7.07 -16.91 -1.21
CA HIS A 106 -7.74 -15.61 -1.26
C HIS A 106 -6.77 -14.45 -1.51
N GLY A 107 -5.53 -14.56 -1.02
CA GLY A 107 -4.47 -13.59 -1.27
C GLY A 107 -4.00 -13.64 -2.73
N SER A 108 -3.78 -14.84 -3.26
CA SER A 108 -3.45 -15.04 -4.69
C SER A 108 -4.54 -14.53 -5.61
N GLU A 109 -5.80 -14.86 -5.33
CA GLU A 109 -6.96 -14.42 -6.11
C GLU A 109 -7.13 -12.91 -6.08
N PHE A 110 -6.95 -12.27 -4.92
CA PHE A 110 -6.96 -10.82 -4.82
C PHE A 110 -5.86 -10.17 -5.66
N LEU A 111 -4.64 -10.71 -5.62
CA LEU A 111 -3.54 -10.16 -6.42
C LEU A 111 -3.80 -10.32 -7.92
N ASN A 112 -4.42 -11.43 -8.33
CA ASN A 112 -4.86 -11.63 -9.71
C ASN A 112 -6.00 -10.68 -10.10
N ASP A 113 -7.02 -10.49 -9.25
CA ASP A 113 -8.08 -9.50 -9.45
C ASP A 113 -7.52 -8.09 -9.63
N LEU A 114 -6.57 -7.69 -8.77
CA LEU A 114 -5.87 -6.41 -8.92
C LEU A 114 -5.21 -6.28 -10.28
N THR A 115 -4.49 -7.32 -10.72
CA THR A 115 -3.77 -7.32 -12.00
C THR A 115 -4.73 -7.22 -13.18
N TYR A 116 -5.81 -7.99 -13.21
CA TYR A 116 -6.73 -8.04 -14.35
C TYR A 116 -7.73 -6.88 -14.39
N ASN A 117 -8.30 -6.50 -13.24
CA ASN A 117 -9.41 -5.53 -13.19
C ASN A 117 -8.94 -4.10 -12.96
N GLN A 118 -7.91 -3.88 -12.13
CA GLN A 118 -7.42 -2.53 -11.81
C GLN A 118 -6.19 -2.13 -12.63
N VAL A 119 -5.51 -3.10 -13.26
CA VAL A 119 -4.37 -2.93 -14.15
C VAL A 119 -3.29 -1.97 -13.58
N PRO A 120 -2.91 -2.07 -12.29
CA PRO A 120 -1.91 -1.18 -11.73
C PRO A 120 -0.50 -1.55 -12.22
N PRO A 121 0.48 -0.63 -12.11
CA PRO A 121 1.87 -0.96 -12.39
C PRO A 121 2.36 -2.13 -11.53
N ARG A 122 3.28 -2.94 -12.07
CA ARG A 122 3.87 -4.10 -11.37
C ARG A 122 4.42 -3.72 -10.00
N SER A 123 5.10 -2.58 -9.93
CA SER A 123 5.67 -2.05 -8.68
C SER A 123 4.60 -1.77 -7.61
N THR A 124 3.37 -1.44 -8.00
CA THR A 124 2.25 -1.24 -7.09
C THR A 124 1.71 -2.58 -6.58
N VAL A 125 1.53 -3.57 -7.46
CA VAL A 125 1.13 -4.94 -7.07
C VAL A 125 2.11 -5.51 -6.06
N GLN A 126 3.42 -5.40 -6.32
CA GLN A 126 4.45 -5.87 -5.40
C GLN A 126 4.42 -5.16 -4.03
N LYS A 127 4.11 -3.86 -3.97
CA LYS A 127 3.95 -3.14 -2.70
C LYS A 127 2.73 -3.62 -1.92
N ILE A 128 1.63 -3.90 -2.62
CA ILE A 128 0.41 -4.44 -2.02
C ILE A 128 0.68 -5.85 -1.50
N GLU A 129 1.25 -6.72 -2.34
CA GLU A 129 1.65 -8.09 -2.01
C GLU A 129 2.54 -8.17 -0.77
N ARG A 130 3.55 -7.31 -0.66
CA ARG A 130 4.39 -7.21 0.55
C ARG A 130 3.59 -6.86 1.80
N THR A 131 2.63 -5.95 1.67
CA THR A 131 1.78 -5.54 2.80
C THR A 131 0.88 -6.70 3.24
N ILE A 132 0.33 -7.44 2.29
CA ILE A 132 -0.56 -8.59 2.56
C ILE A 132 0.25 -9.75 3.13
N THR A 133 1.44 -10.03 2.63
CA THR A 133 2.35 -11.03 3.20
C THR A 133 2.61 -10.76 4.68
N GLU A 134 2.96 -9.52 5.03
CA GLU A 134 3.16 -9.11 6.42
C GLU A 134 1.88 -9.22 7.27
N PHE A 135 0.71 -9.01 6.65
CA PHE A 135 -0.58 -9.18 7.31
C PHE A 135 -0.87 -10.65 7.64
N TYR A 136 -0.67 -11.57 6.69
CA TYR A 136 -0.83 -13.01 6.92
C TYR A 136 0.14 -13.51 8.00
N ILE A 137 1.39 -13.03 8.00
CA ILE A 137 2.36 -13.34 9.05
C ILE A 137 1.89 -12.83 10.42
N TYR A 138 1.33 -11.62 10.47
CA TYR A 138 0.80 -11.06 11.70
C TYR A 138 -0.37 -11.91 12.25
N LEU A 139 -1.28 -12.35 11.38
CA LEU A 139 -2.39 -13.22 11.75
C LEU A 139 -1.90 -14.60 12.21
N ALA A 140 -0.95 -15.21 11.50
CA ALA A 140 -0.36 -16.51 11.85
C ALA A 140 0.35 -16.46 13.21
N LYS A 141 1.16 -15.43 13.46
CA LYS A 141 1.86 -15.23 14.75
C LYS A 141 0.91 -15.12 15.93
N ARG A 142 -0.26 -14.51 15.73
CA ARG A 142 -1.29 -14.36 16.77
C ARG A 142 -2.28 -15.51 16.80
N LYS A 143 -2.08 -16.54 15.97
CA LYS A 143 -2.96 -17.73 15.85
C LYS A 143 -4.40 -17.35 15.53
N PHE A 144 -4.59 -16.31 14.72
CA PHE A 144 -5.92 -15.94 14.21
C PHE A 144 -6.32 -16.78 13.00
N ILE A 145 -5.36 -17.32 12.25
CA ILE A 145 -5.59 -18.17 11.09
C ILE A 145 -4.86 -19.51 11.29
N ASN A 146 -5.37 -20.57 10.65
CA ASN A 146 -4.79 -21.90 10.69
C ASN A 146 -3.67 -22.07 9.65
N ILE A 147 -2.68 -21.18 9.68
CA ILE A 147 -1.49 -21.23 8.81
C ILE A 147 -0.26 -21.29 9.68
N GLU A 148 0.61 -22.26 9.40
CA GLU A 148 1.86 -22.41 10.13
C GLU A 148 2.89 -21.36 9.71
N MET A 149 3.73 -20.93 10.65
CA MET A 149 4.79 -19.96 10.35
C MET A 149 5.84 -20.54 9.38
N ASN A 150 5.94 -21.87 9.28
CA ASN A 150 6.87 -22.57 8.40
C ASN A 150 6.57 -22.35 6.90
N THR A 151 5.35 -21.93 6.57
CA THR A 151 4.96 -21.61 5.18
C THR A 151 5.62 -20.31 4.67
N PHE A 152 6.15 -19.47 5.58
CA PHE A 152 6.73 -18.19 5.21
C PHE A 152 8.26 -18.26 5.17
N ASP A 153 8.80 -18.38 3.96
CA ASP A 153 10.24 -18.39 3.74
C ASP A 153 10.88 -17.04 4.05
N LYS A 154 11.96 -17.06 4.84
CA LYS A 154 12.72 -15.86 5.21
C LYS A 154 14.02 -15.81 4.42
N LYS A 155 14.23 -14.77 3.62
CA LYS A 155 15.45 -14.53 2.85
C LYS A 155 16.20 -13.30 3.35
N THR A 156 17.52 -13.30 3.20
CA THR A 156 18.37 -12.12 3.46
C THR A 156 18.41 -11.22 2.23
N LYS A 157 18.42 -9.90 2.44
CA LYS A 157 18.59 -8.96 1.32
C LYS A 157 20.00 -9.11 0.73
N PRO A 158 20.15 -9.02 -0.61
CA PRO A 158 21.45 -9.22 -1.26
C PRO A 158 22.49 -8.17 -0.85
N TYR A 159 22.06 -6.93 -0.58
CA TYR A 159 22.95 -5.80 -0.25
C TYR A 159 23.18 -5.62 1.26
N ASN A 160 22.34 -6.20 2.12
CA ASN A 160 22.48 -6.09 3.58
C ASN A 160 22.11 -7.42 4.23
N LYS A 161 23.13 -8.21 4.59
CA LYS A 161 22.95 -9.54 5.22
C LYS A 161 22.24 -9.48 6.57
N ASN A 162 22.21 -8.32 7.22
CA ASN A 162 21.54 -8.13 8.52
C ASN A 162 20.04 -7.85 8.36
N GLU A 163 19.56 -7.57 7.15
CA GLU A 163 18.16 -7.35 6.86
C GLU A 163 17.54 -8.56 6.18
N THR A 164 16.51 -9.09 6.82
CA THR A 164 15.74 -10.22 6.30
C THR A 164 14.35 -9.79 5.88
N TYR A 165 13.81 -10.40 4.83
CA TYR A 165 12.45 -10.21 4.37
C TYR A 165 11.76 -11.57 4.18
N TYR A 166 10.44 -11.59 4.31
CA TYR A 166 9.65 -12.78 3.98
C TYR A 166 9.33 -12.78 2.49
N VAL A 167 9.48 -13.94 1.88
CA VAL A 167 9.03 -14.18 0.50
C VAL A 167 7.50 -14.26 0.51
N SER A 168 6.90 -13.75 -0.55
CA SER A 168 5.46 -13.86 -0.75
C SER A 168 5.06 -15.35 -0.82
N PRO A 169 4.09 -15.79 0.00
CA PRO A 169 3.58 -17.16 -0.02
C PRO A 169 2.49 -17.36 -1.11
N PHE A 170 2.19 -16.33 -1.91
CA PHE A 170 1.12 -16.38 -2.90
C PHE A 170 1.63 -17.01 -4.20
N HIS A 171 1.00 -18.11 -4.60
CA HIS A 171 1.29 -18.82 -5.84
C HIS A 171 0.42 -18.30 -6.99
N ASP A 172 0.89 -18.49 -8.23
CA ASP A 172 0.19 -18.17 -9.48
C ASP A 172 -0.30 -16.72 -9.62
N VAL A 173 0.47 -15.77 -9.06
CA VAL A 173 0.21 -14.34 -9.22
C VAL A 173 0.72 -13.87 -10.57
N SER A 174 -0.21 -13.44 -11.42
CA SER A 174 0.11 -12.78 -12.69
C SER A 174 0.53 -11.33 -12.45
N TYR A 175 1.62 -10.92 -13.08
CA TYR A 175 2.05 -9.52 -13.12
C TYR A 175 2.02 -9.03 -14.56
N LEU A 176 1.30 -7.93 -14.81
CA LEU A 176 1.42 -7.25 -16.09
C LEU A 176 2.81 -6.62 -16.21
N GLY A 177 3.37 -6.68 -17.42
CA GLY A 177 4.61 -5.99 -17.73
C GLY A 177 4.49 -4.49 -17.48
N ASP A 178 5.59 -3.87 -17.05
CA ASP A 178 5.61 -2.42 -16.90
C ASP A 178 5.33 -1.78 -18.26
N LYS A 179 4.27 -0.96 -18.34
CA LYS A 179 4.11 -0.07 -19.48
C LYS A 179 5.36 0.80 -19.53
N LYS A 180 6.17 0.66 -20.59
CA LYS A 180 7.26 1.61 -20.84
C LYS A 180 6.61 2.98 -20.93
N ASN A 181 6.85 3.81 -19.92
CA ASN A 181 6.55 5.22 -20.02
C ASN A 181 7.49 5.75 -21.11
N ASN A 182 6.98 5.89 -22.33
CA ASN A 182 7.66 6.59 -23.42
C ASN A 182 7.63 8.11 -23.15
N ILE A 183 7.95 8.51 -21.91
CA ILE A 183 8.27 9.90 -21.63
C ILE A 183 9.68 10.06 -22.19
N LEU A 184 9.83 10.79 -23.30
CA LEU A 184 11.14 11.27 -23.73
C LEU A 184 11.67 12.17 -22.61
N HIS A 185 12.37 11.58 -21.65
CA HIS A 185 13.07 12.33 -20.58
C HIS A 185 14.28 13.08 -21.13
N THR A 186 14.59 12.90 -22.40
CA THR A 186 15.79 13.43 -23.03
C THR A 186 15.48 13.69 -24.50
N ILE A 187 15.48 14.96 -24.88
CA ILE A 187 15.60 15.34 -26.29
C ILE A 187 17.03 14.98 -26.71
N PRO A 188 17.24 14.26 -27.83
CA PRO A 188 18.59 14.00 -28.35
C PRO A 188 19.39 15.30 -28.47
N ASP A 189 20.66 15.26 -28.09
CA ASP A 189 21.52 16.45 -28.01
C ASP A 189 21.56 17.23 -29.33
N GLU A 190 21.46 16.52 -30.46
CA GLU A 190 21.40 17.06 -31.81
C GLU A 190 20.20 18.01 -32.03
N TYR A 191 19.07 17.78 -31.34
CA TYR A 191 17.86 18.59 -31.48
C TYR A 191 17.74 19.73 -30.47
N ILE A 192 18.61 19.78 -29.45
CA ILE A 192 18.57 20.84 -28.42
C ILE A 192 18.85 22.20 -29.05
N LEU A 193 19.86 22.29 -29.92
CA LEU A 193 20.25 23.56 -30.55
C LEU A 193 19.17 24.04 -31.53
N TYR A 194 18.63 23.16 -32.37
CA TYR A 194 17.51 23.49 -33.27
C TYR A 194 16.27 23.96 -32.51
N PHE A 195 15.96 23.35 -31.36
CA PHE A 195 14.84 23.77 -30.53
C PHE A 195 15.08 25.16 -29.91
N LEU A 196 16.30 25.47 -29.48
CA LEU A 196 16.69 26.79 -28.98
C LEU A 196 16.64 27.87 -30.07
N GLU A 197 17.08 27.55 -31.29
CA GLU A 197 17.00 28.45 -32.44
C GLU A 197 15.54 28.80 -32.77
N MET A 198 14.66 27.81 -32.82
CA MET A 198 13.23 28.02 -33.04
C MET A 198 12.59 28.86 -31.91
N ALA A 199 12.96 28.60 -30.66
CA ALA A 199 12.49 29.39 -29.52
C ALA A 199 12.99 30.83 -29.59
N PHE A 200 14.23 31.05 -30.04
CA PHE A 200 14.83 32.38 -30.19
C PHE A 200 14.15 33.18 -31.30
N GLN A 201 13.87 32.54 -32.43
CA GLN A 201 13.11 33.13 -33.54
C GLN A 201 11.69 33.54 -33.10
N SER A 202 11.08 32.79 -32.17
CA SER A 202 9.78 33.17 -31.60
C SER A 202 9.92 34.37 -30.67
N LYS A 203 10.65 34.23 -29.56
CA LYS A 203 10.99 35.32 -28.62
C LYS A 203 12.24 34.94 -27.81
N SER A 204 13.19 35.86 -27.71
CA SER A 204 14.45 35.69 -26.96
C SER A 204 14.25 35.29 -25.49
N VAL A 205 13.21 35.82 -24.82
CA VAL A 205 12.89 35.51 -23.42
C VAL A 205 12.45 34.05 -23.23
N ILE A 206 11.78 33.47 -24.23
CA ILE A 206 11.36 32.06 -24.21
C ILE A 206 12.57 31.15 -24.39
N ALA A 207 13.47 31.49 -25.31
CA ALA A 207 14.71 30.75 -25.55
C ALA A 207 15.58 30.64 -24.29
N LEU A 208 15.72 31.74 -23.54
CA LEU A 208 16.46 31.74 -22.27
C LEU A 208 15.81 30.80 -21.24
N GLY A 209 14.48 30.84 -21.10
CA GLY A 209 13.76 29.95 -20.19
C GLY A 209 13.91 28.47 -20.55
N VAL A 210 13.85 28.15 -21.84
CA VAL A 210 14.07 26.81 -22.38
C VAL A 210 15.51 26.33 -22.13
N TYR A 211 16.50 27.19 -22.38
CA TYR A 211 17.92 26.90 -22.10
C TYR A 211 18.15 26.51 -20.63
N MET A 212 17.56 27.28 -19.71
CA MET A 212 17.67 26.99 -18.26
C MET A 212 17.04 25.66 -17.88
N GLN A 213 15.95 25.24 -18.52
CA GLN A 213 15.28 23.95 -18.25
C GLN A 213 16.15 22.76 -18.69
N PHE A 214 16.84 22.85 -19.83
CA PHE A 214 17.77 21.79 -20.26
C PHE A 214 18.94 21.61 -19.29
N TRP A 215 19.51 22.70 -18.78
CA TRP A 215 20.65 22.63 -17.87
C TRP A 215 20.28 22.07 -16.49
N ARG A 216 19.03 22.29 -16.05
CA ARG A 216 18.51 21.75 -14.78
C ARG A 216 18.26 20.23 -14.82
N ILE A 217 18.21 19.63 -16.01
CA ILE A 217 17.96 18.19 -16.21
C ILE A 217 19.26 17.39 -16.28
N LYS A 218 20.39 17.99 -16.69
CA LYS A 218 21.71 17.31 -16.81
C LYS A 218 22.56 17.29 -15.52
N SER A 219 22.09 17.87 -14.42
CA SER A 219 22.85 17.98 -13.15
C SER A 219 22.46 16.95 -12.06
N TRP A 220 21.91 15.80 -12.44
CA TRP A 220 21.66 14.64 -11.57
C TRP A 220 22.27 13.37 -12.14
#